data_AF-A0A7Y2P2E2-F1
#
_entry.id   AF-A0A7Y2P2E2-F1
#
_cell.length_a   1.000
_cell.length_b   1.000
_cell.length_c   1.000
_cell.angle_alpha   90.00
_cell.angle_beta   90.00
_cell.angle_gamma   90.00
#
_symmetry.space_group_name_H-M   'P 1'
#
loop_
_entity.id
_entity.type
_entity.pdbx_description
1 polymer ?
#
loop_
_entity_poly.entity_id
_entity_poly.type
_entity_poly.pdbx_seq_one_letter_code
_entity_poly.pdbx_strand_id
1 'polypeptide(L)'
;MSAVQKEAARRRGEARTAGVEASVREAMRTIEKEMLDNQGIYPENGGAVSMNEVARRAKISLTTLFSPKQKELGKVVKAWVESLKKTEVVGRKRVQRTFAERSEDWRNLFLALQDTHIATELDLHDAKVQLEETLKSLAEITDKYDILCEQLRAEAGSKVTAFPKRKK
;
A
#
# COMPACT_ATOMS: atom_id res chain seq x y z
N MET A 1 40.28 -44.01 18.18
CA MET A 1 39.85 -42.59 18.18
C MET A 1 40.81 -41.82 19.07
N SER A 2 41.73 -41.03 18.49
CA SER A 2 42.72 -40.27 19.26
C SER A 2 42.07 -39.15 20.06
N ALA A 3 42.70 -38.71 21.15
CA ALA A 3 42.18 -37.62 22.00
C ALA A 3 41.90 -36.33 21.20
N VAL A 4 42.74 -36.04 20.20
CA VAL A 4 42.60 -34.91 19.26
C VAL A 4 41.31 -35.02 18.42
N GLN A 5 40.96 -36.22 17.96
CA GLN A 5 39.73 -36.45 17.20
C GLN A 5 38.47 -36.27 18.07
N LYS A 6 38.53 -36.64 19.36
CA LYS A 6 37.44 -36.44 20.32
C LYS A 6 37.23 -34.94 20.63
N GLU A 7 38.31 -34.21 20.86
CA GLU A 7 38.29 -32.76 21.10
C GLU A 7 37.72 -31.99 19.90
N ALA A 8 38.19 -32.32 18.68
CA ALA A 8 37.71 -31.70 17.45
C ALA A 8 36.25 -32.05 17.13
N ALA A 9 35.78 -33.25 17.49
CA ALA A 9 34.37 -33.61 17.37
C ALA A 9 33.49 -32.84 18.36
N ARG A 10 33.97 -32.61 19.59
CA ARG A 10 33.28 -31.80 20.61
C ARG A 10 33.11 -30.35 20.15
N ARG A 11 34.19 -29.68 19.72
CA ARG A 11 34.15 -28.29 19.24
C ARG A 11 33.22 -28.11 18.03
N ARG A 12 33.23 -29.06 17.08
CA ARG A 12 32.30 -29.04 15.94
C ARG A 12 30.84 -29.20 16.38
N GLY A 13 30.59 -30.02 17.39
CA GLY A 13 29.26 -30.20 17.99
C GLY A 13 28.75 -28.93 18.67
N GLU A 14 29.61 -28.24 19.42
CA GLU A 14 29.30 -26.97 20.10
C GLU A 14 29.03 -25.86 19.09
N ALA A 15 29.89 -25.68 18.09
CA ALA A 15 29.71 -24.70 17.03
C ALA A 15 28.40 -24.91 16.25
N ARG A 16 28.04 -26.18 15.94
CA ARG A 16 26.76 -26.50 15.31
C ARG A 16 25.56 -26.16 16.20
N THR A 17 25.69 -26.40 17.50
CA THR A 17 24.62 -26.13 18.48
C THR A 17 24.35 -24.62 18.57
N ALA A 18 25.41 -23.82 18.64
CA ALA A 18 25.33 -22.35 18.65
C ALA A 18 24.76 -21.80 17.32
N GLY A 19 25.18 -22.36 16.18
CA GLY A 19 24.64 -21.96 14.87
C GLY A 19 23.13 -22.21 14.74
N VAL A 20 22.64 -23.36 15.25
CA VAL A 20 21.19 -23.65 15.27
C VAL A 20 20.44 -22.64 16.14
N GLU A 21 20.97 -22.31 17.32
CA GLU A 21 20.35 -21.33 18.21
C GLU A 21 20.27 -19.94 17.55
N ALA A 22 21.35 -19.48 16.92
CA ALA A 22 21.37 -18.22 16.20
C ALA A 22 20.32 -18.18 15.08
N SER A 23 20.25 -19.23 14.26
CA SER A 23 19.26 -19.32 13.16
C SER A 23 17.82 -19.30 13.67
N VAL A 24 17.54 -19.97 14.79
CA VAL A 24 16.19 -19.99 15.39
C VAL A 24 15.81 -18.63 15.93
N ARG A 25 16.71 -17.95 16.65
CA ARG A 25 16.46 -16.60 17.18
C ARG A 25 16.27 -15.59 16.04
N GLU A 26 17.04 -15.70 14.98
CA GLU A 26 16.88 -14.83 13.81
C GLU A 26 15.57 -15.08 13.08
N ALA A 27 15.14 -16.33 12.97
CA ALA A 27 13.82 -16.67 12.45
C ALA A 27 12.68 -16.05 13.28
N MET A 28 12.78 -16.09 14.62
CA MET A 28 11.79 -15.45 15.51
C MET A 28 11.72 -13.94 15.28
N ARG A 29 12.88 -13.26 15.22
CA ARG A 29 12.94 -11.80 14.95
C ARG A 29 12.38 -11.43 13.58
N THR A 30 12.68 -12.24 12.56
CA THR A 30 12.16 -12.02 11.21
C THR A 30 10.64 -12.12 11.20
N ILE A 31 10.08 -13.14 11.88
CA ILE A 31 8.63 -13.29 12.01
C ILE A 31 8.02 -12.09 12.76
N GLU A 32 8.62 -11.64 13.86
CA GLU A 32 8.13 -10.46 14.59
C GLU A 32 8.14 -9.20 13.73
N LYS A 33 9.20 -8.98 12.96
CA LYS A 33 9.30 -7.83 12.05
C LYS A 33 8.23 -7.88 10.97
N GLU A 34 8.06 -9.03 10.32
CA GLU A 34 7.04 -9.20 9.29
C GLU A 34 5.62 -9.05 9.85
N MET A 35 5.38 -9.49 11.09
CA MET A 35 4.11 -9.24 11.76
C MET A 35 3.92 -7.75 12.04
N LEU A 36 4.93 -7.04 12.53
CA LEU A 36 4.88 -5.60 12.79
C LEU A 36 4.57 -4.81 11.50
N ASP A 37 5.26 -5.13 10.41
CA ASP A 37 5.07 -4.50 9.09
C ASP A 37 3.65 -4.75 8.54
N ASN A 38 3.02 -5.86 8.95
CA ASN A 38 1.66 -6.26 8.54
C ASN A 38 0.60 -6.05 9.64
N GLN A 39 0.80 -5.06 10.53
CA GLN A 39 -0.16 -4.67 11.57
C GLN A 39 -0.52 -5.80 12.55
N GLY A 40 0.49 -6.56 13.00
CA GLY A 40 0.35 -7.68 13.94
C GLY A 40 -0.07 -9.00 13.28
N ILE A 41 -0.17 -9.06 11.95
CA ILE A 41 -0.65 -10.24 11.24
C ILE A 41 0.48 -10.90 10.46
N TYR A 42 0.71 -12.19 10.71
CA TYR A 42 1.74 -12.93 10.00
C TYR A 42 1.31 -13.16 8.53
N PRO A 43 2.13 -12.82 7.52
CA PRO A 43 1.75 -12.95 6.11
C PRO A 43 1.80 -14.40 5.60
N GLU A 44 2.66 -15.23 6.17
CA GLU A 44 2.94 -16.58 5.68
C GLU A 44 2.10 -17.67 6.39
N ASN A 45 2.06 -18.88 5.82
CA ASN A 45 1.34 -20.04 6.38
C ASN A 45 -0.14 -19.78 6.75
N GLY A 46 -0.80 -18.88 6.02
CA GLY A 46 -2.17 -18.44 6.30
C GLY A 46 -2.30 -17.72 7.65
N GLY A 47 -1.23 -17.05 8.09
CA GLY A 47 -1.21 -16.27 9.33
C GLY A 47 -1.07 -17.07 10.62
N ALA A 48 -0.68 -18.34 10.53
CA ALA A 48 -0.39 -19.17 11.70
C ALA A 48 1.12 -19.29 11.95
N VAL A 49 1.56 -18.79 13.10
CA VAL A 49 2.91 -19.05 13.62
C VAL A 49 2.87 -20.31 14.49
N SER A 50 3.74 -21.28 14.20
CA SER A 50 3.86 -22.54 14.93
C SER A 50 5.33 -22.92 15.10
N MET A 51 5.64 -23.89 15.97
CA MET A 51 7.02 -24.39 16.09
C MET A 51 7.58 -24.93 14.76
N ASN A 52 6.73 -25.54 13.93
CA ASN A 52 7.13 -26.02 12.62
C ASN A 52 7.46 -24.86 11.67
N GLU A 53 6.73 -23.75 11.79
CA GLU A 53 6.99 -22.55 10.99
C GLU A 53 8.33 -21.90 11.38
N VAL A 54 8.63 -21.81 12.68
CA VAL A 54 9.93 -21.33 13.16
C VAL A 54 11.07 -22.24 12.67
N ALA A 55 10.88 -23.56 12.74
CA ALA A 55 11.88 -24.52 12.25
C ALA A 55 12.11 -24.40 10.74
N ARG A 56 11.03 -24.25 9.95
CA ARG A 56 11.07 -24.02 8.50
C ARG A 56 11.88 -22.75 8.17
N ARG A 57 11.58 -21.65 8.86
CA ARG A 57 12.29 -20.36 8.69
C ARG A 57 13.76 -20.42 9.07
N ALA A 58 14.08 -21.13 10.16
CA ALA A 58 15.45 -21.36 10.60
C ALA A 58 16.20 -22.40 9.75
N LYS A 59 15.56 -23.00 8.74
CA LYS A 59 16.11 -24.06 7.87
C LYS A 59 16.60 -25.29 8.65
N ILE A 60 15.88 -25.65 9.71
CA ILE A 60 16.16 -26.85 10.52
C ILE A 60 14.97 -27.80 10.49
N SER A 61 15.22 -29.09 10.72
CA SER A 61 14.13 -30.03 10.95
C SER A 61 13.48 -29.77 12.30
N LEU A 62 12.15 -29.85 12.36
CA LEU A 62 11.36 -29.71 13.59
C LEU A 62 11.86 -30.65 14.71
N THR A 63 12.31 -31.86 14.36
CA THR A 63 12.84 -32.83 15.33
C THR A 63 14.08 -32.32 16.07
N THR A 64 14.83 -31.39 15.47
CA THR A 64 16.02 -30.77 16.08
C THR A 64 15.66 -30.03 17.36
N LEU A 65 14.50 -29.35 17.39
CA LEU A 65 14.02 -28.60 18.57
C LEU A 65 13.62 -29.52 19.72
N PHE A 66 13.34 -30.79 19.44
CA PHE A 66 13.01 -31.81 20.45
C PHE A 66 14.24 -32.64 20.87
N SER A 67 15.39 -32.42 20.24
CA SER A 67 16.62 -33.14 20.60
C SER A 67 17.10 -32.77 22.01
N PRO A 68 17.72 -33.70 22.76
CA PRO A 68 18.16 -33.43 24.14
C PRO A 68 19.09 -32.21 24.26
N LYS A 69 19.92 -31.97 23.22
CA LYS A 69 20.86 -30.84 23.18
C LYS A 69 20.18 -29.48 22.99
N GLN A 70 19.00 -29.46 22.36
CA GLN A 70 18.26 -28.24 22.02
C GLN A 70 16.92 -28.15 22.74
N LYS A 71 16.71 -28.97 23.77
CA LYS A 71 15.44 -29.07 24.50
C LYS A 71 15.06 -27.73 25.14
N GLU A 72 16.04 -27.02 25.70
CA GLU A 72 15.79 -25.70 26.31
C GLU A 72 15.41 -24.66 25.23
N LEU A 73 16.09 -24.66 24.09
CA LEU A 73 15.72 -23.82 22.95
C LEU A 73 14.29 -24.13 22.46
N GLY A 74 13.93 -25.41 22.37
CA GLY A 74 12.58 -25.84 22.02
C GLY A 74 11.51 -25.33 22.99
N LYS A 75 11.80 -25.28 24.29
CA LYS A 75 10.89 -24.68 25.30
C LYS A 75 10.74 -23.18 25.10
N VAL A 76 11.82 -22.46 24.81
CA VAL A 76 11.78 -21.01 24.54
C VAL A 76 10.92 -20.73 23.32
N VAL A 77 11.14 -21.45 22.22
CA VAL A 77 10.32 -21.31 21.00
C VAL A 77 8.85 -21.62 21.29
N LYS A 78 8.57 -22.68 22.04
CA LYS A 78 7.20 -23.04 22.42
C LYS A 78 6.53 -21.94 23.25
N ALA A 79 7.21 -21.41 24.26
CA ALA A 79 6.69 -20.35 25.10
C ALA A 79 6.40 -19.08 24.29
N TRP A 80 7.29 -18.73 23.36
CA TRP A 80 7.11 -17.59 22.46
C TRP A 80 5.94 -17.77 21.47
N VAL A 81 5.79 -18.95 20.88
CA VAL A 81 4.61 -19.24 20.03
C VAL A 81 3.31 -19.12 20.84
N GLU A 82 3.31 -19.59 22.09
CA GLU A 82 2.14 -19.48 22.96
C GLU A 82 1.88 -18.04 23.43
N SER A 83 2.91 -17.20 23.61
CA SER A 83 2.69 -15.77 23.90
C SER A 83 2.08 -15.06 22.71
N LEU A 84 2.56 -15.33 21.49
CA LEU A 84 2.01 -14.75 20.26
C LEU A 84 0.52 -15.08 20.07
N LYS A 85 0.10 -16.32 20.38
CA LYS A 85 -1.31 -16.70 20.30
C LYS A 85 -2.22 -15.94 21.29
N LYS A 86 -1.66 -15.40 22.38
CA LYS A 86 -2.41 -14.67 23.41
C LYS A 86 -2.48 -13.18 23.11
N THR A 87 -1.39 -12.58 22.65
CA THR A 87 -1.28 -11.13 22.47
C THR A 87 -1.68 -10.67 21.07
N GLU A 88 -1.36 -11.45 20.05
CA GLU A 88 -1.44 -11.02 18.64
C GLU A 88 -2.59 -11.72 17.90
N VAL A 89 -3.03 -11.12 16.79
CA VAL A 89 -4.05 -11.70 15.90
C VAL A 89 -3.41 -12.80 15.03
N VAL A 90 -2.94 -13.85 15.68
CA VAL A 90 -2.28 -14.98 15.03
C VAL A 90 -3.23 -16.16 14.95
N GLY A 91 -3.29 -16.79 13.78
CA GLY A 91 -4.09 -17.99 13.54
C GLY A 91 -5.04 -17.86 12.36
N ARG A 92 -5.11 -18.94 11.56
CA ARG A 92 -5.78 -18.97 10.25
C ARG A 92 -7.18 -18.37 10.23
N LYS A 93 -8.04 -18.69 11.20
CA LYS A 93 -9.43 -18.18 11.24
C LYS A 93 -9.51 -16.68 11.58
N ARG A 94 -8.69 -16.20 12.51
CA ARG A 94 -8.66 -14.78 12.89
C ARG A 94 -8.07 -13.95 11.75
N VAL A 95 -6.99 -14.44 11.15
CA VAL A 95 -6.33 -13.80 10.02
C VAL A 95 -7.23 -13.78 8.77
N GLN A 96 -7.95 -14.87 8.46
CA GLN A 96 -8.91 -14.89 7.35
C GLN A 96 -10.01 -13.85 7.49
N ARG A 97 -10.53 -13.64 8.72
CA ARG A 97 -11.52 -12.60 8.97
C ARG A 97 -10.96 -11.21 8.68
N THR A 98 -9.77 -10.91 9.20
CA THR A 98 -9.07 -9.64 8.92
C THR A 98 -8.61 -9.49 7.47
N PHE A 99 -8.41 -10.59 6.72
CA PHE A 99 -8.10 -10.53 5.30
C PHE A 99 -9.36 -10.22 4.48
N ALA A 100 -10.49 -10.85 4.81
CA ALA A 100 -11.77 -10.55 4.18
C ALA A 100 -12.17 -9.08 4.45
N GLU A 101 -12.06 -8.63 5.70
CA GLU A 101 -12.28 -7.23 6.10
C GLU A 101 -11.35 -6.29 5.30
N ARG A 102 -10.04 -6.59 5.22
CA ARG A 102 -9.12 -5.79 4.39
C ARG A 102 -9.46 -5.83 2.90
N SER A 103 -9.85 -6.98 2.36
CA SER A 103 -10.23 -7.06 0.94
C SER A 103 -11.47 -6.22 0.63
N GLU A 104 -12.39 -6.14 1.59
CA GLU A 104 -13.56 -5.29 1.51
C GLU A 104 -13.16 -3.80 1.62
N ASP A 105 -12.24 -3.46 2.53
CA ASP A 105 -11.70 -2.09 2.62
C ASP A 105 -11.04 -1.65 1.31
N TRP A 106 -10.21 -2.51 0.71
CA TRP A 106 -9.59 -2.26 -0.59
C TRP A 106 -10.63 -2.11 -1.71
N ARG A 107 -11.66 -2.94 -1.70
CA ARG A 107 -12.79 -2.84 -2.65
C ARG A 107 -13.51 -1.50 -2.49
N ASN A 108 -13.77 -1.07 -1.26
CA ASN A 108 -14.42 0.20 -0.97
C ASN A 108 -13.56 1.41 -1.42
N LEU A 109 -12.26 1.38 -1.15
CA LEU A 109 -11.32 2.40 -1.62
C LEU A 109 -11.26 2.46 -3.15
N PHE A 110 -11.26 1.31 -3.81
CA PHE A 110 -11.27 1.23 -5.27
C PHE A 110 -12.55 1.81 -5.86
N LEU A 111 -13.71 1.46 -5.31
CA LEU A 111 -15.00 1.99 -5.76
C LEU A 111 -15.07 3.51 -5.55
N ALA A 112 -14.62 4.02 -4.40
CA ALA A 112 -14.55 5.46 -4.17
C ALA A 112 -13.60 6.18 -5.16
N LEU A 113 -12.48 5.56 -5.50
CA LEU A 113 -11.57 6.09 -6.51
C LEU A 113 -12.21 6.09 -7.92
N GLN A 114 -12.96 5.05 -8.25
CA GLN A 114 -13.69 4.96 -9.51
C GLN A 114 -14.77 6.04 -9.60
N ASP A 115 -15.56 6.23 -8.55
CA ASP A 115 -16.62 7.23 -8.49
C ASP A 115 -16.06 8.65 -8.63
N THR A 116 -14.97 8.94 -7.91
CA THR A 116 -14.28 10.23 -8.02
C THR A 116 -13.70 10.45 -9.41
N HIS A 117 -13.11 9.43 -10.03
CA HIS A 117 -12.62 9.53 -11.41
C HIS A 117 -13.75 9.86 -12.40
N ILE A 118 -14.89 9.15 -12.32
CA ILE A 118 -16.06 9.41 -13.16
C ILE A 118 -16.55 10.84 -12.97
N ALA A 119 -16.64 11.33 -11.73
CA ALA A 119 -17.03 12.71 -11.45
C ALA A 119 -16.07 13.72 -12.09
N THR A 120 -14.75 13.52 -11.95
CA THR A 120 -13.76 14.41 -12.55
C THR A 120 -13.77 14.40 -14.08
N GLU A 121 -14.08 13.25 -14.70
CA GLU A 121 -14.22 13.17 -16.16
C GLU A 121 -15.45 13.95 -16.65
N LEU A 122 -16.56 13.89 -15.93
CA LEU A 122 -17.75 14.68 -16.22
C LEU A 122 -17.48 16.18 -16.07
N ASP A 123 -16.86 16.59 -14.96
CA ASP A 123 -16.46 17.98 -14.73
C ASP A 123 -15.54 18.50 -15.84
N LEU A 124 -14.61 17.66 -16.33
CA LEU A 124 -13.74 18.00 -17.44
C LEU A 124 -14.52 18.19 -18.75
N HIS A 125 -15.54 17.38 -19.00
CA HIS A 125 -16.37 17.52 -20.19
C HIS A 125 -17.18 18.82 -20.13
N ASP A 126 -17.79 19.13 -18.99
CA ASP A 126 -18.54 20.36 -18.79
C ASP A 126 -17.65 21.60 -18.93
N ALA A 127 -16.44 21.57 -18.37
CA ALA A 127 -15.46 22.66 -18.50
C ALA A 127 -15.04 22.87 -19.97
N LYS A 128 -14.89 21.79 -20.75
CA LYS A 128 -14.58 21.89 -22.19
C LYS A 128 -15.72 22.51 -22.98
N VAL A 129 -16.96 22.13 -22.69
CA VAL A 129 -18.15 22.72 -23.33
C VAL A 129 -18.22 24.23 -23.03
N GLN A 130 -18.06 24.62 -21.76
CA GLN A 130 -18.04 26.03 -21.37
C GLN A 130 -16.89 26.81 -22.03
N LEU A 131 -15.72 26.19 -22.17
CA LEU A 131 -14.59 26.79 -22.89
C LEU A 131 -14.94 27.04 -24.37
N GLU A 132 -15.56 26.07 -25.04
CA GLU A 132 -15.99 26.25 -26.44
C GLU A 132 -17.05 27.34 -26.60
N GLU A 133 -18.02 27.43 -25.69
CA GLU A 133 -19.05 28.46 -25.70
C GLU A 133 -18.49 29.86 -25.46
N THR A 134 -17.56 29.98 -24.51
CA THR A 134 -16.90 31.26 -24.22
C THR A 134 -16.01 31.71 -25.37
N LEU A 135 -15.30 30.79 -26.03
CA LEU A 135 -14.52 31.09 -27.23
C LEU A 135 -15.40 31.57 -28.39
N LYS A 136 -16.56 30.92 -28.63
CA LYS A 136 -17.53 31.38 -29.64
C LYS A 136 -18.05 32.78 -29.32
N SER A 137 -18.44 33.02 -28.07
CA SER A 137 -18.93 34.32 -27.61
C SER A 137 -17.88 35.42 -27.74
N LEU A 138 -16.62 35.10 -27.44
CA LEU A 138 -15.49 36.03 -27.60
C LEU A 138 -15.26 36.36 -29.07
N ALA A 139 -15.31 35.38 -29.96
CA ALA A 139 -15.23 35.62 -31.41
C ALA A 139 -16.35 36.55 -31.89
N GLU A 140 -17.60 36.29 -31.51
CA GLU A 140 -18.73 37.15 -31.88
C GLU A 140 -18.60 38.59 -31.38
N ILE A 141 -18.11 38.78 -30.14
CA ILE A 141 -17.90 40.11 -29.57
C ILE A 141 -16.76 40.83 -30.28
N THR A 142 -15.70 40.09 -30.63
CA THR A 142 -14.56 40.64 -31.37
C THR A 142 -15.00 41.09 -32.76
N ASP A 143 -15.76 40.27 -33.48
CA ASP A 143 -16.32 40.63 -34.79
C ASP A 143 -17.22 41.87 -34.70
N LYS A 144 -18.11 41.93 -33.70
CA LYS A 144 -18.98 43.10 -33.46
C LYS A 144 -18.17 44.35 -33.14
N TYR A 145 -17.10 44.22 -32.36
CA TYR A 145 -16.20 45.32 -32.00
C TYR A 145 -15.46 45.84 -33.24
N ASP A 146 -14.93 44.96 -34.07
CA ASP A 146 -14.22 45.31 -35.30
C ASP A 146 -15.15 46.04 -36.29
N ILE A 147 -16.36 45.52 -36.49
CA ILE A 147 -17.39 46.18 -37.31
C ILE A 147 -17.71 47.59 -36.78
N LEU A 148 -17.88 47.74 -35.46
CA LEU A 148 -18.17 49.03 -34.85
C LEU A 148 -16.99 50.01 -35.01
N CYS A 149 -15.76 49.53 -34.87
CA CYS A 149 -14.55 50.33 -35.11
C CYS A 149 -14.46 50.78 -36.58
N GLU A 150 -14.81 49.92 -37.54
CA GLU A 150 -14.88 50.29 -38.95
C GLU A 150 -15.97 51.35 -39.22
N GLN A 151 -17.16 51.19 -38.64
CA GLN A 151 -18.24 52.18 -38.74
C GLN A 151 -17.83 53.54 -38.18
N LEU A 152 -17.22 53.58 -36.99
CA LEU A 152 -16.73 54.82 -36.38
C LEU A 152 -15.63 55.49 -37.22
N ARG A 153 -14.72 54.69 -37.83
CA ARG A 153 -13.70 55.22 -38.75
C ARG A 153 -14.32 55.81 -40.02
N ALA A 154 -15.34 55.15 -40.58
CA ALA A 154 -16.06 55.65 -41.74
C ALA A 154 -16.84 56.94 -41.44
N GLU A 155 -17.49 57.02 -40.27
CA GLU A 155 -18.20 58.22 -39.82
C GLU A 155 -17.26 59.38 -39.48
N ALA A 156 -16.06 59.14 -38.93
CA ALA A 156 -15.08 60.20 -38.67
C ALA A 156 -14.56 60.90 -39.95
N GLY A 157 -14.62 60.23 -41.11
CA GLY A 157 -14.36 60.84 -42.41
C GLY A 157 -15.53 61.64 -42.98
N SER A 158 -16.75 61.43 -42.46
CA SER A 158 -17.97 62.16 -42.82
C SER A 158 -18.19 63.33 -41.86
N LYS A 159 -18.14 64.56 -42.37
CA LYS A 159 -18.31 65.80 -41.57
C LYS A 159 -19.75 66.02 -41.03
N VAL A 160 -20.58 64.98 -40.96
CA VAL A 160 -22.00 65.08 -40.62
C VAL A 160 -22.36 64.01 -39.59
N THR A 161 -22.42 64.39 -38.31
CA THR A 161 -23.01 63.56 -37.25
C THR A 161 -24.49 63.87 -37.11
N ALA A 162 -25.36 62.94 -37.50
CA ALA A 162 -26.80 63.03 -37.27
C ALA A 162 -27.13 62.47 -35.87
N PHE A 163 -27.53 63.36 -34.95
CA PHE A 163 -28.00 62.95 -33.62
C PHE A 163 -29.37 62.24 -33.71
N PRO A 164 -29.52 61.02 -33.16
CA PRO A 164 -30.80 60.34 -33.18
C PRO A 164 -31.80 61.04 -32.25
N LYS A 165 -32.90 61.55 -32.81
CA LYS A 165 -34.02 62.13 -32.03
C LYS A 165 -34.66 61.06 -31.16
N ARG A 166 -34.62 61.29 -29.85
CA ARG A 166 -35.31 60.51 -28.81
C ARG A 166 -36.82 60.48 -29.12
N LYS A 167 -37.37 59.30 -29.40
CA LYS A 167 -38.84 59.13 -29.53
C LYS A 167 -39.46 59.28 -28.14
N LYS A 168 -40.41 60.22 -28.01
CA LYS A 168 -41.32 60.34 -26.87
C LYS A 168 -42.33 59.20 -26.89
#